data_AF-A0A8T6TUM0-F1
#
_entry.id   AF-A0A8T6TUM0-F1
#
_cell.length_a   1.000
_cell.length_b   1.000
_cell.length_c   1.000
_cell.angle_alpha   90.00
_cell.angle_beta   90.00
_cell.angle_gamma   90.00
#
_symmetry.space_group_name_H-M   'P 1'
#
loop_
_entity.id
_entity.type
_entity.pdbx_description
1 polymer ?
#
loop_
_entity_poly.entity_id
_entity_poly.type
_entity_poly.pdbx_seq_one_letter_code
_entity_poly.pdbx_strand_id
1 'polypeptide(L)'
;MVGTLPNELPTVELAPLIETSTERRTFVYVRVEDPDGNFSRVTVDWGDGSEGETMDSARGLLELVHTYGEEGTYILRVEAVDLDGGAVNATATVVVTDDGGEGPGGGWDPVIAIALIIFVALLGVIAGHLSGYYRIGREQEGRERVEEQEAEPEPEPEPEPEPEPGPTAEEIIEELEEDLGEGGEDEDYFDHEPSVSELEEMIPRDSE
;
A
#
# COMPACT_ATOMS: atom_id res chain seq x y z
N MET A 1 -1.19 -16.33 24.99
CA MET A 1 -2.11 -15.19 24.79
C MET A 1 -2.67 -15.34 23.39
N VAL A 2 -3.97 -15.50 23.24
CA VAL A 2 -4.59 -15.53 21.91
C VAL A 2 -4.78 -14.06 21.52
N GLY A 3 -4.02 -13.57 20.55
CA GLY A 3 -4.23 -12.23 19.99
C GLY A 3 -5.50 -12.26 19.16
N THR A 4 -6.45 -11.37 19.45
CA THR A 4 -7.54 -11.06 18.52
C THR A 4 -6.95 -10.28 17.35
N LEU A 5 -7.41 -10.57 16.13
CA LEU A 5 -7.05 -9.78 14.97
C LEU A 5 -7.54 -8.33 15.15
N PRO A 6 -6.84 -7.32 14.59
CA PRO A 6 -7.33 -5.95 14.58
C PRO A 6 -8.58 -5.83 13.69
N ASN A 7 -9.49 -4.92 14.04
CA ASN A 7 -10.66 -4.61 13.22
C ASN A 7 -10.26 -4.03 11.85
N GLU A 8 -10.85 -4.55 10.78
CA GLU A 8 -10.78 -4.06 9.42
C GLU A 8 -12.00 -3.20 9.11
N LEU A 9 -11.78 -1.95 8.71
CA LEU A 9 -12.86 -1.01 8.43
C LEU A 9 -13.72 -1.46 7.22
N PRO A 10 -15.02 -1.11 7.21
CA PRO A 10 -15.84 -1.31 6.02
C PRO A 10 -15.36 -0.44 4.86
N THR A 11 -15.59 -0.90 3.63
CA THR A 11 -15.39 -0.13 2.41
C THR A 11 -16.72 0.31 1.83
N VAL A 12 -16.73 1.53 1.27
CA VAL A 12 -17.89 2.07 0.55
C VAL A 12 -17.41 2.55 -0.81
N GLU A 13 -17.98 1.95 -1.85
CA GLU A 13 -17.76 2.37 -3.23
C GLU A 13 -19.07 2.94 -3.78
N LEU A 14 -19.00 4.19 -4.22
CA LEU A 14 -20.08 4.86 -4.93
C LEU A 14 -19.75 4.81 -6.42
N ALA A 15 -20.66 4.27 -7.23
CA ALA A 15 -20.55 4.43 -8.66
C ALA A 15 -20.71 5.92 -9.02
N PRO A 16 -19.94 6.47 -9.98
CA PRO A 16 -20.19 7.82 -10.47
C PRO A 16 -21.58 7.86 -11.10
N LEU A 17 -22.46 8.69 -10.54
CA LEU A 17 -23.86 8.73 -10.91
C LEU A 17 -24.19 10.02 -11.66
N ILE A 18 -24.43 9.87 -12.96
CA ILE A 18 -25.13 10.84 -13.79
C ILE A 18 -26.45 10.18 -14.13
N GLU A 19 -27.50 10.46 -13.36
CA GLU A 19 -28.84 10.05 -13.75
C GLU A 19 -29.70 11.29 -13.94
N THR A 20 -29.98 11.56 -15.22
CA THR A 20 -31.09 12.42 -15.60
C THR A 20 -32.36 11.73 -15.17
N SER A 21 -33.12 12.39 -14.32
CA SER A 21 -34.36 11.85 -13.83
C SER A 21 -35.56 12.41 -14.59
N THR A 22 -36.36 11.50 -15.15
CA THR A 22 -37.78 11.78 -15.39
C THR A 22 -38.46 11.92 -14.02
N GLU A 23 -39.14 13.04 -13.76
CA GLU A 23 -39.87 13.33 -12.52
C GLU A 23 -39.02 13.59 -11.25
N ARG A 24 -37.71 13.87 -11.35
CA ARG A 24 -36.79 14.13 -10.22
C ARG A 24 -36.51 12.93 -9.28
N ARG A 25 -36.86 11.70 -9.69
CA ARG A 25 -36.42 10.40 -9.15
C ARG A 25 -35.03 9.92 -9.61
N THR A 26 -34.09 9.76 -8.70
CA THR A 26 -32.71 9.30 -8.94
C THR A 26 -32.48 7.92 -8.33
N PHE A 27 -31.78 7.02 -9.03
CA PHE A 27 -31.27 5.76 -8.49
C PHE A 27 -29.82 5.96 -8.09
N VAL A 28 -29.36 5.30 -7.03
CA VAL A 28 -27.96 5.34 -6.57
C VAL A 28 -27.52 3.93 -6.24
N TYR A 29 -26.39 3.53 -6.81
CA TYR A 29 -25.76 2.24 -6.54
C TYR A 29 -24.60 2.42 -5.57
N VAL A 30 -24.69 1.75 -4.43
CA VAL A 30 -23.66 1.75 -3.37
C VAL A 30 -23.17 0.32 -3.18
N ARG A 31 -21.86 0.09 -3.24
CA ARG A 31 -21.27 -1.18 -2.80
C ARG A 31 -20.67 -0.99 -1.41
N VAL A 32 -21.10 -1.82 -0.47
CA VAL A 32 -20.59 -1.84 0.90
C VAL A 32 -20.02 -3.21 1.22
N GLU A 33 -18.77 -3.27 1.62
CA GLU A 33 -18.10 -4.52 2.00
C GLU A 33 -17.37 -4.34 3.33
N ASP A 34 -17.18 -5.43 4.05
CA ASP A 34 -16.51 -5.43 5.36
C ASP A 34 -15.69 -6.72 5.43
N PRO A 35 -14.34 -6.64 5.48
CA PRO A 35 -13.48 -7.82 5.50
C PRO A 35 -13.72 -8.75 6.70
N ASP A 36 -14.06 -8.19 7.86
CA ASP A 36 -14.34 -8.96 9.08
C ASP A 36 -15.73 -9.60 9.05
N GLY A 37 -16.61 -9.13 8.16
CA GLY A 37 -17.96 -9.65 7.97
C GLY A 37 -18.91 -9.32 9.13
N ASN A 38 -18.49 -8.42 10.02
CA ASN A 38 -19.20 -7.92 11.20
C ASN A 38 -19.95 -6.61 10.91
N PHE A 39 -20.35 -6.37 9.65
CA PHE A 39 -21.00 -5.13 9.23
C PHE A 39 -22.26 -4.79 10.04
N SER A 40 -22.40 -3.54 10.50
CA SER A 40 -23.52 -3.08 11.33
C SER A 40 -24.63 -2.42 10.54
N ARG A 41 -24.35 -1.27 9.90
CA ARG A 41 -25.38 -0.44 9.24
C ARG A 41 -24.79 0.51 8.19
N VAL A 42 -25.64 0.93 7.27
CA VAL A 42 -25.38 2.03 6.34
C VAL A 42 -26.40 3.15 6.54
N THR A 43 -25.95 4.40 6.51
CA THR A 43 -26.78 5.60 6.58
C THR A 43 -26.52 6.48 5.37
N VAL A 44 -27.57 7.01 4.76
CA VAL A 44 -27.53 7.79 3.52
C VAL A 44 -28.19 9.15 3.77
N ASP A 45 -27.46 10.22 3.51
CA ASP A 45 -27.96 11.59 3.47
C ASP A 45 -27.94 12.07 2.01
N TRP A 46 -29.11 12.45 1.50
CA TRP A 46 -29.31 12.90 0.12
C TRP A 46 -28.83 14.33 -0.14
N GLY A 47 -28.57 15.11 0.93
CA GLY A 47 -28.03 16.46 0.83
C GLY A 47 -29.05 17.53 0.43
N ASP A 48 -30.33 17.19 0.32
CA ASP A 48 -31.44 18.09 -0.01
C ASP A 48 -32.23 18.56 1.24
N GLY A 49 -31.83 18.09 2.43
CA GLY A 49 -32.48 18.39 3.70
C GLY A 49 -33.68 17.48 4.03
N SER A 50 -33.95 16.46 3.20
CA SER A 50 -34.88 15.38 3.54
C SER A 50 -34.31 14.48 4.66
N GLU A 51 -35.17 13.62 5.23
CA GLU A 51 -34.73 12.65 6.23
C GLU A 51 -33.80 11.61 5.59
N GLY A 52 -32.67 11.34 6.24
CA GLY A 52 -31.73 10.32 5.77
C GLY A 52 -32.29 8.90 5.90
N GLU A 53 -31.80 8.00 5.06
CA GLU A 53 -32.17 6.60 5.09
C GLU A 53 -31.15 5.80 5.90
N THR A 54 -31.60 4.85 6.73
CA THR A 54 -30.70 3.94 7.47
C THR A 54 -31.14 2.51 7.23
N MET A 55 -30.17 1.66 6.86
CA MET A 55 -30.39 0.24 6.61
C MET A 55 -29.47 -0.59 7.50
N ASP A 56 -30.08 -1.41 8.34
CA ASP A 56 -29.35 -2.31 9.24
C ASP A 56 -28.85 -3.53 8.47
N SER A 57 -27.58 -3.88 8.67
CA SER A 57 -26.89 -5.04 8.10
C SER A 57 -26.96 -5.16 6.57
N ALA A 58 -27.23 -4.06 5.86
CA ALA A 58 -27.29 -4.01 4.41
C ALA A 58 -25.88 -3.90 3.80
N ARG A 59 -25.47 -4.95 3.08
CA ARG A 59 -24.12 -5.10 2.51
C ARG A 59 -24.16 -5.64 1.09
N GLY A 60 -23.04 -5.54 0.37
CA GLY A 60 -22.93 -5.85 -1.05
C GLY A 60 -23.39 -4.68 -1.91
N LEU A 61 -23.93 -4.97 -3.09
CA LEU A 61 -24.49 -3.95 -3.99
C LEU A 61 -25.91 -3.59 -3.55
N LEU A 62 -26.10 -2.33 -3.18
CA LEU A 62 -27.36 -1.73 -2.77
C LEU A 62 -27.86 -0.80 -3.90
N GLU A 63 -29.14 -0.91 -4.22
CA GLU A 63 -29.85 0.02 -5.10
C GLU A 63 -30.75 0.90 -4.24
N LEU A 64 -30.47 2.19 -4.23
CA LEU A 64 -31.18 3.22 -3.47
C LEU A 64 -31.96 4.10 -4.44
N VAL A 65 -33.12 4.59 -4.02
CA VAL A 65 -33.96 5.48 -4.85
C VAL A 65 -34.41 6.67 -4.03
N HIS A 66 -34.22 7.87 -4.57
CA HIS A 66 -34.68 9.11 -3.95
C HIS A 66 -35.42 9.99 -4.94
N THR A 67 -36.33 10.83 -4.46
CA THR A 67 -37.00 11.83 -5.28
C THR A 67 -36.71 13.22 -4.72
N TYR A 68 -35.97 14.01 -5.49
CA TYR A 68 -35.64 15.38 -5.11
C TYR A 68 -36.81 16.33 -5.36
N GLY A 69 -37.00 17.26 -4.43
CA GLY A 69 -38.06 18.25 -4.51
C GLY A 69 -37.85 19.30 -5.61
N GLU A 70 -36.59 19.66 -5.86
CA GLU A 70 -36.19 20.71 -6.80
C GLU A 70 -35.03 20.24 -7.69
N GLU A 71 -34.80 20.96 -8.79
CA GLU A 71 -33.58 20.80 -9.59
C GLU A 71 -32.39 21.42 -8.85
N GLY A 72 -31.20 20.84 -9.06
CA GLY A 72 -30.02 21.31 -8.34
C GLY A 72 -28.88 20.32 -8.36
N THR A 73 -27.81 20.69 -7.65
CA THR A 73 -26.68 19.82 -7.39
C THR A 73 -26.62 19.53 -5.90
N TYR A 74 -26.65 18.25 -5.54
CA TYR A 74 -26.68 17.76 -4.17
C TYR A 74 -25.45 16.92 -3.88
N ILE A 75 -25.02 16.93 -2.62
CA ILE A 75 -23.92 16.10 -2.14
C ILE A 75 -24.51 14.94 -1.34
N LEU A 76 -24.58 13.77 -1.98
CA LEU A 76 -24.92 12.52 -1.32
C LEU A 76 -23.78 12.15 -0.36
N ARG A 77 -24.12 11.75 0.86
CA ARG A 77 -23.19 11.22 1.86
C ARG A 77 -23.66 9.84 2.29
N VAL A 78 -22.74 8.88 2.30
CA VAL A 78 -22.99 7.53 2.78
C VAL A 78 -22.01 7.22 3.90
N GLU A 79 -22.54 6.87 5.07
CA GLU A 79 -21.78 6.38 6.22
C GLU A 79 -22.02 4.88 6.36
N ALA A 80 -20.94 4.11 6.48
CA ALA A 80 -20.96 2.68 6.74
C ALA A 80 -20.25 2.40 8.06
N VAL A 81 -20.86 1.59 8.93
CA VAL A 81 -20.37 1.29 10.28
C VAL A 81 -20.34 -0.22 10.50
N ASP A 82 -19.27 -0.72 11.11
CA ASP A 82 -19.12 -2.11 11.55
C ASP A 82 -19.53 -2.30 13.03
N LEU A 83 -19.63 -3.55 13.50
CA LEU A 83 -20.03 -3.86 14.89
C LEU A 83 -18.91 -3.64 15.91
N ASP A 84 -17.65 -3.54 15.47
CA ASP A 84 -16.48 -3.27 16.30
C ASP A 84 -16.18 -1.76 16.43
N GLY A 85 -17.03 -0.92 15.85
CA GLY A 85 -17.05 0.53 15.98
C GLY A 85 -16.29 1.30 14.90
N GLY A 86 -15.79 0.62 13.86
CA GLY A 86 -15.22 1.26 12.69
C GLY A 86 -16.29 1.92 11.82
N ALA A 87 -15.94 3.06 11.22
CA ALA A 87 -16.84 3.83 10.38
C ALA A 87 -16.11 4.47 9.20
N VAL A 88 -16.73 4.46 8.03
CA VAL A 88 -16.23 5.09 6.80
C VAL A 88 -17.31 5.94 6.16
N ASN A 89 -16.90 7.07 5.59
CA ASN A 89 -17.77 8.00 4.88
C ASN A 89 -17.36 8.08 3.40
N ALA A 90 -18.35 8.04 2.51
CA ALA A 90 -18.18 8.29 1.08
C ALA A 90 -19.15 9.39 0.62
N THR A 91 -18.77 10.12 -0.42
CA THR A 91 -19.61 11.19 -0.98
C THR A 91 -19.69 11.11 -2.49
N ALA A 92 -20.86 11.43 -3.04
CA ALA A 92 -21.05 11.59 -4.48
C ALA A 92 -21.80 12.89 -4.78
N THR A 93 -21.57 13.45 -5.97
CA THR A 93 -22.34 14.59 -6.47
C THR A 93 -23.51 14.06 -7.29
N VAL A 94 -24.72 14.46 -6.96
CA VAL A 94 -25.94 14.15 -7.69
C VAL A 94 -26.42 15.43 -8.38
N VAL A 95 -26.62 15.38 -9.69
CA VAL A 95 -27.16 16.49 -10.47
C VAL A 95 -28.59 16.13 -10.87
N VAL A 96 -29.55 16.91 -10.39
CA VAL A 96 -30.98 16.76 -10.69
C VAL A 96 -31.38 17.89 -11.62
N THR A 97 -32.00 17.53 -12.74
CA THR A 97 -32.59 18.49 -13.68
C THR A 97 -34.02 18.10 -13.96
N ASP A 98 -34.86 19.09 -14.27
CA ASP A 98 -36.17 18.82 -14.87
C ASP A 98 -35.96 18.25 -16.28
N ASP A 99 -36.79 17.29 -16.68
CA ASP A 99 -36.81 16.80 -18.07
C ASP A 99 -37.43 17.83 -19.03
N GLY A 100 -37.83 18.99 -18.48
CA GLY A 100 -38.18 20.18 -19.23
C GLY A 100 -39.24 19.84 -20.25
N GLY A 101 -40.42 19.42 -19.78
CA GLY A 101 -41.53 18.93 -20.60
C GLY A 101 -41.53 19.55 -21.99
N GLU A 102 -41.15 18.76 -22.99
CA GLU A 102 -40.83 19.25 -24.32
C GLU A 102 -42.04 19.99 -24.91
N GLY A 103 -42.00 21.32 -24.88
CA GLY A 103 -42.76 22.12 -25.81
C GLY A 103 -42.24 21.82 -27.23
N PRO A 104 -43.10 21.86 -28.27
CA PRO A 104 -42.78 21.39 -29.64
C PRO A 104 -41.81 22.30 -30.43
N GLY A 105 -40.76 22.79 -29.80
CA GLY A 105 -39.81 23.74 -30.38
C GLY A 105 -38.39 23.55 -29.84
N GLY A 106 -37.77 22.43 -30.20
CA GLY A 106 -36.31 22.24 -30.28
C GLY A 106 -35.47 22.91 -29.20
N GLY A 107 -35.62 22.47 -27.94
CA GLY A 107 -34.69 22.78 -26.86
C GLY A 107 -33.55 21.77 -26.83
N TRP A 108 -32.36 22.22 -26.44
CA TRP A 108 -31.18 21.36 -26.25
C TRP A 108 -31.50 20.26 -25.24
N ASP A 109 -31.12 19.02 -25.56
CA ASP A 109 -31.20 17.90 -24.62
C ASP A 109 -30.35 18.22 -23.37
N PRO A 110 -30.97 18.40 -22.19
CA PRO A 110 -30.25 18.76 -20.97
C PRO A 110 -29.23 17.68 -20.58
N VAL A 111 -29.45 16.41 -20.96
CA VAL A 111 -28.52 15.30 -20.70
C VAL A 111 -27.18 15.54 -21.41
N ILE A 112 -27.23 15.97 -22.67
CA ILE A 112 -26.03 16.25 -23.47
C ILE A 112 -25.26 17.45 -22.90
N ALA A 113 -25.96 18.49 -22.44
CA ALA A 113 -25.33 19.67 -21.88
C ALA A 113 -24.58 19.37 -20.56
N ILE A 114 -25.18 18.55 -19.69
CA ILE A 114 -24.58 18.16 -18.40
C ILE A 114 -23.35 17.25 -18.62
N ALA A 115 -23.46 16.27 -19.53
CA ALA A 115 -22.34 15.39 -19.85
C ALA A 115 -21.10 16.18 -20.34
N LEU A 116 -21.31 17.27 -21.10
CA LEU A 116 -20.22 18.14 -21.55
C LEU A 116 -19.58 18.95 -20.42
N ILE A 117 -20.37 19.52 -19.49
CA ILE A 117 -19.86 20.28 -18.34
C ILE A 117 -18.97 19.37 -17.47
N ILE A 118 -19.41 18.14 -17.23
CA ILE A 118 -18.67 17.16 -16.42
C ILE A 118 -17.40 16.70 -17.16
N PHE A 119 -17.49 16.42 -18.46
CA PHE A 119 -16.31 16.10 -19.27
C PHE A 119 -15.25 17.21 -19.17
N VAL A 120 -15.67 18.47 -19.23
CA VAL A 120 -14.78 19.62 -19.05
C VAL A 120 -14.21 19.70 -17.62
N ALA A 121 -15.02 19.46 -16.59
CA ALA A 121 -14.57 19.44 -15.20
C ALA A 121 -13.53 18.32 -14.94
N LEU A 122 -13.79 17.11 -15.46
CA LEU A 122 -12.88 15.96 -15.36
C LEU A 122 -11.57 16.20 -16.13
N LEU A 123 -11.62 16.81 -17.31
CA LEU A 123 -10.42 17.24 -18.02
C LEU A 123 -9.59 18.23 -17.20
N GLY A 124 -10.23 19.15 -16.47
CA GLY A 124 -9.56 20.07 -15.55
C GLY A 124 -8.86 19.36 -14.39
N VAL A 125 -9.50 18.37 -13.77
CA VAL A 125 -8.92 17.57 -12.69
C VAL A 125 -7.73 16.74 -13.19
N ILE A 126 -7.86 16.08 -14.34
CA ILE A 126 -6.78 15.31 -14.97
C ILE A 126 -5.60 16.21 -15.34
N ALA A 127 -5.86 17.37 -15.97
CA ALA A 127 -4.82 18.35 -16.29
C ALA A 127 -4.13 18.90 -15.02
N GLY A 128 -4.89 19.12 -13.95
CA GLY A 128 -4.37 19.52 -12.64
C GLY A 128 -3.47 18.46 -12.00
N HIS A 129 -3.87 17.18 -12.03
CA HIS A 129 -3.04 16.08 -11.56
C HIS A 129 -1.77 15.92 -12.40
N LEU A 130 -1.86 15.92 -13.74
CA LEU A 130 -0.68 15.89 -14.61
C LEU A 130 0.25 17.08 -14.34
N SER A 131 -0.29 18.29 -14.18
CA SER A 131 0.50 19.49 -13.82
C SER A 131 1.21 19.33 -12.45
N GLY A 132 0.56 18.67 -11.49
CA GLY A 132 1.18 18.26 -10.22
C GLY A 132 2.33 17.26 -10.42
N TYR A 133 2.14 16.23 -11.24
CA TYR A 133 3.19 15.27 -11.61
C TYR A 133 4.39 15.96 -12.30
N TYR A 134 4.15 16.90 -13.22
CA TYR A 134 5.21 17.65 -13.90
C TYR A 134 5.98 18.58 -12.95
N ARG A 135 5.39 19.04 -11.85
CA ARG A 135 6.06 19.92 -10.88
C ARG A 135 7.05 19.16 -9.99
N ILE A 136 6.71 17.95 -9.58
CA ILE A 136 7.52 17.08 -8.71
C ILE A 136 8.74 16.53 -9.44
N GLY A 137 8.66 16.31 -10.76
CA GLY A 137 9.79 15.79 -11.56
C GLY A 137 11.00 16.73 -11.66
N ARG A 138 10.82 18.05 -11.59
CA ARG A 138 11.94 19.02 -11.71
C ARG A 138 12.77 19.13 -10.43
N GLU A 139 12.24 18.73 -9.28
CA GLU A 139 12.95 18.86 -7.99
C GLU A 139 13.87 17.66 -7.69
N GLN A 140 13.60 16.49 -8.28
CA GLN A 140 14.47 15.30 -8.19
C GLN A 140 15.71 15.45 -9.09
N GLU A 141 15.54 15.96 -10.31
CA GLU A 141 16.64 16.18 -11.27
C GLU A 141 17.64 17.26 -10.78
N GLY A 142 17.22 18.09 -9.83
CA GLY A 142 18.09 19.04 -9.13
C GLY A 142 18.80 18.45 -7.90
N ARG A 143 18.27 17.40 -7.29
CA ARG A 143 18.89 16.68 -6.16
C ARG A 143 19.88 15.61 -6.62
N GLU A 144 19.54 14.84 -7.64
CA GLU A 144 20.43 13.83 -8.23
C GLU A 144 21.72 14.49 -8.77
N ARG A 145 21.61 15.68 -9.37
CA ARG A 145 22.78 16.42 -9.88
C ARG A 145 23.65 17.04 -8.79
N VAL A 146 23.17 17.14 -7.55
CA VAL A 146 23.97 17.58 -6.39
C VAL A 146 24.66 16.36 -5.76
N GLU A 147 23.97 15.22 -5.62
CA GLU A 147 24.60 13.98 -5.13
C GLU A 147 25.66 13.42 -6.09
N GLU A 148 25.45 13.47 -7.42
CA GLU A 148 26.45 13.01 -8.40
C GLU A 148 27.68 13.95 -8.45
N GLN A 149 27.55 15.19 -7.98
CA GLN A 149 28.62 16.20 -8.01
C GLN A 149 29.35 16.33 -6.66
N GLU A 150 28.75 15.87 -5.55
CA GLU A 150 29.37 15.81 -4.20
C GLU A 150 30.04 14.46 -3.87
N ALA A 151 29.93 13.45 -4.74
CA ALA A 151 30.77 12.25 -4.64
C ALA A 151 32.20 12.58 -5.07
N GLU A 152 33.00 13.18 -4.18
CA GLU A 152 34.46 13.17 -4.31
C GLU A 152 34.90 11.71 -4.45
N PRO A 153 35.74 11.36 -5.44
CA PRO A 153 36.26 10.01 -5.55
C PRO A 153 37.02 9.69 -4.27
N GLU A 154 36.70 8.57 -3.62
CA GLU A 154 37.49 8.06 -2.50
C GLU A 154 38.97 8.00 -2.93
N PRO A 155 39.92 8.41 -2.07
CA PRO A 155 41.33 8.33 -2.41
C PRO A 155 41.67 6.86 -2.75
N GLU A 156 42.31 6.64 -3.89
CA GLU A 156 42.76 5.30 -4.28
C GLU A 156 43.54 4.65 -3.12
N PRO A 157 43.31 3.36 -2.82
CA PRO A 157 44.07 2.67 -1.80
C PRO A 157 45.55 2.74 -2.18
N GLU A 158 46.40 3.16 -1.24
CA GLU A 158 47.85 3.20 -1.44
C GLU A 158 48.33 1.83 -1.94
N PRO A 159 49.26 1.77 -2.91
CA PRO A 159 49.78 0.49 -3.39
C PRO A 159 50.38 -0.26 -2.21
N GLU A 160 49.95 -1.51 -2.02
CA GLU A 160 50.52 -2.39 -1.00
C GLU A 160 52.05 -2.41 -1.16
N PRO A 161 52.83 -2.35 -0.04
CA PRO A 161 54.28 -2.41 -0.13
C PRO A 161 54.69 -3.73 -0.80
N GLU A 162 55.60 -3.64 -1.78
CA GLU A 162 56.15 -4.83 -2.43
C GLU A 162 56.69 -5.81 -1.37
N PRO A 163 56.45 -7.12 -1.50
CA PRO A 163 56.98 -8.09 -0.56
C PRO A 163 58.50 -7.99 -0.55
N GLU A 164 59.09 -7.81 0.64
CA GLU A 164 60.54 -7.78 0.79
C GLU A 164 61.17 -9.06 0.19
N PRO A 165 62.32 -8.97 -0.49
CA PRO A 165 62.98 -10.15 -1.00
C PRO A 165 63.27 -11.09 0.18
N GLY A 166 62.80 -12.34 0.07
CA GLY A 166 63.03 -13.37 1.07
C GLY A 166 64.53 -13.61 1.31
N PRO A 167 64.89 -14.26 2.44
CA PRO A 167 66.27 -14.46 2.83
C PRO A 167 67.05 -15.15 1.72
N THR A 168 68.26 -14.67 1.48
CA THR A 168 69.11 -15.27 0.44
C THR A 168 69.54 -16.67 0.86
N ALA A 169 69.86 -17.54 -0.12
CA ALA A 169 70.27 -18.91 0.17
C ALA A 169 71.50 -19.01 1.10
N GLU A 170 72.26 -17.92 1.25
CA GLU A 170 73.39 -17.85 2.19
C GLU A 170 72.93 -17.63 3.65
N GLU A 171 71.86 -16.89 3.90
CA GLU A 171 71.28 -16.71 5.26
C GLU A 171 70.60 -17.98 5.78
N ILE A 172 69.93 -18.73 4.89
CA ILE A 172 69.22 -19.97 5.26
C ILE A 172 70.20 -21.08 5.68
N ILE A 173 71.44 -21.06 5.16
CA ILE A 173 72.46 -22.06 5.49
C ILE A 173 73.11 -21.75 6.84
N GLU A 174 73.29 -20.48 7.22
CA GLU A 174 73.78 -20.12 8.57
C GLU A 174 72.77 -20.50 9.66
N GLU A 175 71.46 -20.36 9.40
CA GLU A 175 70.41 -20.68 10.37
C GLU A 175 70.23 -22.20 10.58
N LEU A 176 70.51 -23.02 9.57
CA LEU A 176 70.37 -24.49 9.61
C LEU A 176 71.55 -25.24 10.24
N GLU A 177 72.73 -24.60 10.37
CA GLU A 177 73.90 -25.22 11.01
C GLU A 177 73.93 -25.00 12.54
N GLU A 178 73.11 -24.09 13.08
CA GLU A 178 72.99 -23.81 14.51
C GLU A 178 72.01 -24.78 15.23
N ASP A 179 71.02 -25.33 14.52
CA ASP A 179 69.88 -26.06 15.12
C ASP A 179 70.03 -27.60 15.13
N LEU A 180 71.18 -28.14 14.71
CA LEU A 180 71.47 -29.60 14.68
C LEU A 180 72.47 -30.09 15.75
N GLY A 181 72.57 -29.38 16.89
CA GLY A 181 73.35 -29.82 18.06
C GLY A 181 72.50 -30.02 19.31
N GLU A 182 72.43 -31.27 19.81
CA GLU A 182 71.76 -31.75 21.05
C GLU A 182 70.22 -31.94 20.93
N GLY A 183 69.59 -33.10 21.10
CA GLY A 183 69.93 -34.37 21.72
C GLY A 183 68.87 -34.75 22.78
N GLY A 184 68.13 -35.85 22.57
CA GLY A 184 67.31 -36.58 23.58
C GLY A 184 65.79 -36.34 23.50
N GLU A 185 65.00 -37.25 22.92
CA GLU A 185 64.34 -38.41 23.57
C GLU A 185 63.25 -38.01 24.58
N ASP A 186 61.96 -38.15 24.20
CA ASP A 186 60.91 -38.76 25.03
C ASP A 186 59.62 -38.97 24.19
N GLU A 187 59.21 -40.24 24.11
CA GLU A 187 57.97 -40.74 23.51
C GLU A 187 56.78 -40.62 24.51
N ASP A 188 55.57 -40.95 24.05
CA ASP A 188 54.31 -41.14 24.80
C ASP A 188 53.35 -39.94 24.97
N TYR A 189 52.44 -39.78 24.00
CA TYR A 189 51.04 -39.44 24.30
C TYR A 189 50.09 -40.12 23.29
N PHE A 190 49.80 -41.39 23.55
CA PHE A 190 48.79 -42.19 22.86
C PHE A 190 47.36 -41.69 23.18
N ASP A 191 46.63 -41.31 22.12
CA ASP A 191 45.36 -41.93 21.69
C ASP A 191 44.25 -42.15 22.74
N HIS A 192 43.14 -41.41 22.65
CA HIS A 192 41.84 -41.81 23.22
C HIS A 192 40.70 -41.34 22.29
N GLU A 193 40.20 -42.24 21.45
CA GLU A 193 38.88 -42.11 20.81
C GLU A 193 37.75 -42.51 21.78
N PRO A 194 36.60 -41.81 21.77
CA PRO A 194 35.50 -42.06 22.71
C PRO A 194 34.75 -43.37 22.44
N SER A 195 34.24 -43.99 23.52
CA SER A 195 33.60 -45.31 23.50
C SER A 195 32.12 -45.27 23.09
N VAL A 196 31.64 -46.37 22.47
CA VAL A 196 30.30 -46.55 21.91
C VAL A 196 29.15 -46.38 22.94
N SER A 197 29.45 -46.49 24.24
CA SER A 197 28.51 -46.26 25.35
C SER A 197 28.12 -44.79 25.58
N GLU A 198 28.80 -43.83 24.95
CA GLU A 198 28.42 -42.40 25.00
C GLU A 198 27.54 -41.99 23.81
N LEU A 199 27.41 -42.84 22.79
CA LEU A 199 26.55 -42.64 21.61
C LEU A 199 25.18 -43.32 21.75
N GLU A 200 24.93 -44.02 22.87
CA GLU A 200 23.60 -44.49 23.23
C GLU A 200 22.72 -43.30 23.65
N GLU A 201 22.13 -42.68 22.62
CA GLU A 201 20.69 -42.88 22.48
C GLU A 201 19.91 -42.31 23.68
N MET A 202 20.01 -41.02 24.02
CA MET A 202 19.69 -39.86 23.15
C MET A 202 18.34 -39.97 22.39
N ILE A 203 17.50 -40.99 22.69
CA ILE A 203 16.13 -41.13 22.19
C ILE A 203 15.12 -40.89 23.33
N PRO A 204 14.31 -39.82 23.30
CA PRO A 204 13.19 -39.67 24.23
C PRO A 204 12.04 -40.63 23.89
N ARG A 205 11.55 -41.37 24.91
CA ARG A 205 10.38 -42.26 24.82
C ARG A 205 9.07 -41.46 24.87
N ASP A 206 8.18 -41.72 23.92
CA ASP A 206 6.78 -41.27 23.94
C ASP A 206 6.06 -41.75 25.20
N SER A 207 5.28 -40.88 25.83
CA SER A 207 4.43 -41.19 27.00
C SER A 207 2.97 -41.09 26.60
N GLU A 208 2.22 -42.12 26.97
CA GLU A 208 0.80 -42.44 26.67
C GLU A 208 -0.23 -41.36 27.02
#